data_AF-A0A2E7TI20-F1
#
_entry.id   AF-A0A2E7TI20-F1
#
_cell.length_a   1.000
_cell.length_b   1.000
_cell.length_c   1.000
_cell.angle_alpha   90.00
_cell.angle_beta   90.00
_cell.angle_gamma   90.00
#
_symmetry.space_group_name_H-M   'P 1'
#
loop_
_entity.id
_entity.type
_entity.pdbx_description
1 polymer ?
#
loop_
_entity_poly.entity_id
_entity_poly.type
_entity_poly.pdbx_seq_one_letter_code
_entity_poly.pdbx_strand_id
1 'polypeptide(L)'
;MPALNPIVRLYFYLMLSFAFILSDSLISISILSIVTISIAVKNRHHIPKVISAYLPTVFFFPMVLVMYVIFSQLLSDVSIMDSIKSATKAFSRFSLMIISMNFYLVNSSSERLIDAFRSVWVKFGLTWKWVDDIFIFLSLSLRFYPSFQSQWKKQRESQKGLGIKFKDTFLSKLVDVSISLPIMLTQQLNRSEDIALAMKLRGYGKNFPRKVAYSIDFNFVHFIQMLSTTYFFYSLIRFV
;
A
#
# COMPACT_ATOMS: atom_id res chain seq x y z
N MET A 1 -20.40 -3.40 -10.70
CA MET A 1 -20.53 -3.71 -9.26
C MET A 1 -20.60 -2.40 -8.51
N PRO A 2 -21.55 -2.19 -7.57
CA PRO A 2 -21.54 -0.98 -6.77
C PRO A 2 -20.14 -0.83 -6.19
N ALA A 3 -19.56 0.36 -6.31
CA ALA A 3 -18.20 0.60 -5.86
C ALA A 3 -18.15 0.31 -4.36
N LEU A 4 -17.61 -0.86 -4.00
CA LEU A 4 -17.50 -1.27 -2.60
C LEU A 4 -16.68 -0.22 -1.87
N ASN A 5 -17.14 0.17 -0.67
CA ASN A 5 -16.46 1.17 0.14
C ASN A 5 -14.97 0.78 0.30
N PRO A 6 -14.02 1.70 0.02
CA PRO A 6 -12.59 1.40 0.01
C PRO A 6 -12.07 0.84 1.34
N ILE A 7 -12.69 1.22 2.47
CA ILE A 7 -12.36 0.69 3.80
C ILE A 7 -12.71 -0.79 3.92
N VAL A 8 -13.91 -1.18 3.49
CA VAL A 8 -14.35 -2.59 3.52
C VAL A 8 -13.46 -3.43 2.60
N ARG A 9 -13.09 -2.89 1.44
CA ARG A 9 -12.16 -3.56 0.54
C ARG A 9 -10.79 -3.75 1.19
N LEU A 10 -10.21 -2.71 1.79
CA LEU A 10 -8.93 -2.81 2.52
C LEU A 10 -9.00 -3.90 3.58
N TYR A 11 -10.06 -3.87 4.40
CA TYR A 11 -10.26 -4.80 5.48
C TYR A 11 -10.33 -6.25 5.00
N PHE A 12 -11.04 -6.51 3.92
CA PHE A 12 -11.13 -7.84 3.32
C PHE A 12 -9.76 -8.39 2.91
N TYR A 13 -8.94 -7.60 2.21
CA TYR A 13 -7.61 -8.05 1.78
C TYR A 13 -6.62 -8.19 2.94
N LEU A 14 -6.76 -7.34 3.96
CA LEU A 14 -5.96 -7.39 5.17
C LEU A 14 -6.29 -8.64 6.00
N MET A 15 -7.57 -8.98 6.14
CA MET A 15 -8.01 -10.23 6.77
C MET A 15 -7.58 -11.47 5.99
N LEU A 16 -7.67 -11.43 4.65
CA LEU A 16 -7.17 -12.48 3.78
C LEU A 16 -5.65 -12.70 3.96
N SER A 17 -4.89 -11.62 4.04
CA SER A 17 -3.44 -11.67 4.26
C SER A 17 -3.08 -12.28 5.62
N PHE A 18 -3.78 -11.87 6.69
CA PHE A 18 -3.59 -12.47 8.02
C PHE A 18 -4.01 -13.95 8.06
N ALA A 19 -5.07 -14.32 7.36
CA ALA A 19 -5.51 -15.71 7.27
C ALA A 19 -4.43 -16.62 6.67
N PHE A 20 -3.70 -16.16 5.65
CA PHE A 20 -2.56 -16.91 5.09
C PHE A 20 -1.42 -17.13 6.09
N ILE A 21 -1.09 -16.12 6.91
CA ILE A 21 -0.06 -16.23 7.94
C ILE A 21 -0.45 -17.23 9.04
N LEU A 22 -1.69 -17.14 9.53
CA LEU A 22 -2.18 -17.95 10.64
C LEU A 22 -2.53 -19.39 10.23
N SER A 23 -2.77 -19.63 8.94
CA SER A 23 -3.18 -20.95 8.46
C SER A 23 -2.05 -21.98 8.56
N ASP A 24 -2.25 -23.00 9.40
CA ASP A 24 -1.27 -24.08 9.54
C ASP A 24 -1.55 -25.31 8.68
N SER A 25 -2.80 -25.65 8.47
CA SER A 25 -3.21 -26.79 7.66
C SER A 25 -3.03 -26.54 6.15
N LEU A 26 -2.69 -27.59 5.40
CA LEU A 26 -2.60 -27.51 3.94
C LEU A 26 -3.96 -27.23 3.30
N ILE A 27 -5.04 -27.76 3.90
CA ILE A 27 -6.41 -27.58 3.41
C ILE A 27 -6.81 -26.10 3.47
N SER A 28 -6.52 -25.40 4.58
CA SER A 28 -6.80 -23.97 4.72
C SER A 28 -6.08 -23.13 3.67
N ILE A 29 -4.80 -23.43 3.41
CA ILE A 29 -4.01 -22.72 2.39
C ILE A 29 -4.61 -22.95 1.00
N SER A 30 -5.02 -24.18 0.67
CA SER A 30 -5.68 -24.50 -0.60
C SER A 30 -6.98 -23.71 -0.78
N ILE A 31 -7.86 -23.67 0.23
CA ILE A 31 -9.12 -22.92 0.15
C ILE A 31 -8.84 -21.42 -0.05
N LEU A 32 -7.92 -20.83 0.73
CA LEU A 32 -7.55 -19.42 0.60
C LEU A 32 -6.92 -19.13 -0.77
N SER A 33 -6.12 -20.06 -1.32
CA SER A 33 -5.57 -19.93 -2.66
C SER A 33 -6.66 -19.87 -3.73
N ILE A 34 -7.72 -20.67 -3.61
CA ILE A 34 -8.87 -20.65 -4.53
C ILE A 34 -9.59 -19.30 -4.47
N VAL A 35 -9.72 -18.71 -3.28
CA VAL A 35 -10.27 -17.35 -3.11
C VAL A 35 -9.38 -16.32 -3.83
N THR A 36 -8.05 -16.39 -3.67
CA THR A 36 -7.14 -15.47 -4.39
C THR A 36 -7.17 -15.66 -5.90
N ILE A 37 -7.29 -16.90 -6.40
CA ILE A 37 -7.42 -17.19 -7.82
C ILE A 37 -8.74 -16.62 -8.36
N SER A 38 -9.84 -16.77 -7.62
CA SER A 38 -11.14 -16.19 -7.99
C SER A 38 -11.07 -14.67 -8.12
N ILE A 39 -10.33 -14.00 -7.23
CA ILE A 39 -10.06 -12.56 -7.31
C ILE A 39 -9.21 -12.22 -8.55
N ALA A 40 -8.18 -13.02 -8.85
CA ALA A 40 -7.33 -12.83 -10.00
C ALA A 40 -8.11 -12.97 -11.32
N VAL A 41 -8.96 -13.99 -11.43
CA VAL A 41 -9.81 -14.23 -12.62
C VAL A 41 -10.78 -13.08 -12.88
N LYS A 42 -11.28 -12.43 -11.82
CA LYS A 42 -12.15 -11.25 -11.95
C LYS A 42 -11.39 -10.00 -12.37
N ASN A 43 -10.12 -9.86 -11.98
CA ASN A 43 -9.30 -8.67 -12.20
C ASN A 43 -8.15 -8.92 -13.19
N ARG A 44 -8.40 -9.61 -14.31
CA ARG A 44 -7.37 -10.05 -15.27
C ARG A 44 -6.43 -8.95 -15.73
N HIS A 45 -6.94 -7.73 -15.94
CA HIS A 45 -6.12 -6.60 -16.40
C HIS A 45 -5.03 -6.19 -15.39
N HIS A 46 -5.21 -6.47 -14.10
CA HIS A 46 -4.25 -6.08 -13.05
C HIS A 46 -3.19 -7.15 -12.77
N ILE A 47 -3.37 -8.38 -13.27
CA ILE A 47 -2.43 -9.49 -13.11
C ILE A 47 -0.98 -9.15 -13.52
N PRO A 48 -0.69 -8.55 -14.70
CA PRO A 48 0.71 -8.30 -15.07
C PRO A 48 1.40 -7.33 -14.11
N LYS A 49 0.68 -6.32 -13.61
CA LYS A 49 1.21 -5.38 -12.62
C LYS A 49 1.50 -6.09 -11.30
N VAL A 50 0.59 -6.94 -10.83
CA VAL A 50 0.78 -7.73 -9.60
C VAL A 50 1.97 -8.68 -9.71
N ILE A 51 2.12 -9.39 -10.83
CA ILE A 51 3.26 -10.28 -11.06
C ILE A 51 4.57 -9.49 -11.09
N SER A 52 4.61 -8.33 -11.77
CA SER A 52 5.80 -7.49 -11.78
C SER A 52 6.21 -7.01 -10.38
N ALA A 53 5.24 -6.74 -9.51
CA ALA A 53 5.47 -6.34 -8.12
C ALA A 53 5.93 -7.52 -7.24
N TYR A 54 5.52 -8.74 -7.56
CA TYR A 54 5.91 -9.96 -6.84
C TYR A 54 7.26 -10.55 -7.31
N LEU A 55 7.68 -10.26 -8.55
CA LEU A 55 8.91 -10.80 -9.15
C LEU A 55 10.17 -10.64 -8.27
N PRO A 56 10.43 -9.49 -7.63
CA PRO A 56 11.59 -9.33 -6.75
C PRO A 56 11.58 -10.30 -5.56
N THR A 57 10.40 -10.65 -5.04
CA THR A 57 10.25 -11.60 -3.92
C THR A 57 10.62 -13.02 -4.33
N VAL A 58 10.28 -13.44 -5.55
CA VAL A 58 10.66 -14.77 -6.08
C VAL A 58 12.17 -14.87 -6.24
N PHE A 59 12.82 -13.81 -6.73
CA PHE A 59 14.27 -13.79 -6.86
C PHE A 59 14.99 -13.92 -5.52
N PHE A 60 14.40 -13.41 -4.43
CA PHE A 60 14.96 -13.52 -3.07
C PHE A 60 14.78 -14.91 -2.44
N PHE A 61 13.89 -15.75 -2.97
CA PHE A 61 13.53 -17.04 -2.37
C PHE A 61 14.69 -18.03 -2.20
N PRO A 62 15.53 -18.30 -3.22
CA PRO A 62 16.62 -19.26 -3.08
C PRO A 62 17.60 -18.86 -1.97
N MET A 63 17.85 -17.56 -1.81
CA MET A 63 18.70 -17.04 -0.74
C MET A 63 18.11 -17.33 0.64
N VAL A 64 16.81 -17.09 0.84
CA VAL A 64 16.12 -17.37 2.11
C VAL A 64 16.10 -18.88 2.40
N LEU A 65 15.88 -19.72 1.39
CA LEU A 65 15.86 -21.17 1.55
C LEU A 65 17.22 -21.69 2.01
N VAL A 66 18.31 -21.27 1.36
CA VAL A 66 19.67 -21.65 1.76
C VAL A 66 19.96 -21.20 3.20
N MET A 67 19.62 -19.96 3.53
CA MET A 67 19.81 -19.43 4.88
C MET A 67 19.01 -20.23 5.92
N TYR A 68 17.75 -20.56 5.63
CA TYR A 68 16.91 -21.36 6.51
C TYR A 68 17.46 -22.77 6.75
N VAL A 69 17.95 -23.45 5.70
CA VAL A 69 18.55 -24.78 5.84
C VAL A 69 19.82 -24.72 6.70
N ILE A 70 20.69 -23.72 6.48
CA ILE A 70 21.92 -23.53 7.28
C ILE A 70 21.56 -23.35 8.76
N PHE A 71 20.63 -22.42 9.07
CA PHE A 71 20.20 -22.22 10.45
C PHE A 71 19.50 -23.43 11.05
N SER A 72 18.66 -24.11 10.27
CA SER A 72 17.97 -25.31 10.74
C SER A 72 18.95 -26.39 11.16
N GLN A 73 20.05 -26.59 10.43
CA GLN A 73 21.09 -27.57 10.78
C GLN A 73 21.96 -27.11 11.96
N LEU A 74 22.23 -25.81 12.09
CA LEU A 74 23.03 -25.27 13.19
C LEU A 74 22.31 -25.29 14.53
N LEU A 75 20.98 -25.05 14.53
CA LEU A 75 20.18 -24.91 15.75
C LEU A 75 19.39 -26.18 16.12
N SER A 76 19.18 -27.12 15.21
CA SER A 76 18.34 -28.30 15.46
C SER A 76 18.72 -29.51 14.59
N ASP A 77 18.60 -30.73 15.13
CA ASP A 77 18.86 -31.99 14.39
C ASP A 77 17.68 -32.40 13.49
N VAL A 78 17.11 -31.44 12.75
CA VAL A 78 16.01 -31.70 11.81
C VAL A 78 16.57 -32.23 10.49
N SER A 79 15.91 -33.23 9.91
CA SER A 79 16.32 -33.75 8.61
C SER A 79 16.27 -32.66 7.53
N ILE A 80 17.23 -32.67 6.59
CA ILE A 80 17.30 -31.69 5.50
C ILE A 80 15.98 -31.66 4.70
N MET A 81 15.34 -32.82 4.52
CA MET A 81 14.08 -32.96 3.81
C MET A 81 12.93 -32.21 4.52
N ASP A 82 12.84 -32.34 5.85
CA ASP A 82 11.80 -31.67 6.63
C ASP A 82 12.03 -30.15 6.70
N SER A 83 13.29 -29.70 6.74
CA SER A 83 13.65 -28.30 6.63
C SER A 83 13.21 -27.70 5.28
N ILE A 84 13.49 -28.39 4.17
CA ILE A 84 13.08 -27.93 2.83
C ILE A 84 11.55 -27.87 2.71
N LYS A 85 10.85 -28.88 3.21
CA LYS A 85 9.37 -28.93 3.19
C LYS A 85 8.77 -27.78 4.00
N SER A 86 9.32 -27.51 5.18
CA SER A 86 8.88 -26.42 6.07
C SER A 86 9.16 -25.05 5.45
N ALA A 87 10.35 -24.86 4.87
CA ALA A 87 10.72 -23.63 4.17
C ALA A 87 9.82 -23.35 2.96
N THR A 88 9.56 -24.38 2.15
CA THR A 88 8.70 -24.26 0.96
C THR A 88 7.26 -23.94 1.37
N LYS A 89 6.76 -24.57 2.43
CA LYS A 89 5.43 -24.29 2.97
C LYS A 89 5.33 -22.85 3.48
N ALA A 90 6.29 -22.38 4.26
CA ALA A 90 6.33 -21.00 4.75
C ALA A 90 6.38 -20.01 3.58
N PHE A 91 7.23 -20.25 2.59
CA PHE A 91 7.33 -19.39 1.41
C PHE A 91 6.05 -19.32 0.60
N SER A 92 5.35 -20.45 0.41
CA SER A 92 4.06 -20.46 -0.29
C SER A 92 3.02 -19.57 0.39
N ARG A 93 2.97 -19.55 1.74
CA ARG A 93 2.08 -18.67 2.50
C ARG A 93 2.47 -17.20 2.35
N PHE A 94 3.74 -16.86 2.50
CA PHE A 94 4.24 -15.51 2.34
C PHE A 94 4.02 -14.98 0.91
N SER A 95 4.23 -15.83 -0.10
CA SER A 95 3.95 -15.53 -1.49
C SER A 95 2.47 -15.17 -1.71
N LEU A 96 1.55 -16.04 -1.28
CA LEU A 96 0.12 -15.82 -1.43
C LEU A 96 -0.36 -14.57 -0.67
N MET A 97 0.17 -14.33 0.53
CA MET A 97 -0.08 -13.11 1.30
C MET A 97 0.31 -11.86 0.48
N ILE A 98 1.55 -11.79 0.01
CA ILE A 98 2.08 -10.66 -0.77
C ILE A 98 1.27 -10.45 -2.05
N ILE A 99 0.96 -11.53 -2.77
CA ILE A 99 0.13 -11.47 -3.99
C ILE A 99 -1.25 -10.91 -3.68
N SER A 100 -1.90 -11.38 -2.61
CA SER A 100 -3.24 -10.92 -2.23
C SER A 100 -3.26 -9.42 -1.89
N MET A 101 -2.27 -8.93 -1.15
CA MET A 101 -2.17 -7.51 -0.80
C MET A 101 -1.81 -6.64 -2.02
N ASN A 102 -0.98 -7.14 -2.93
CA ASN A 102 -0.67 -6.43 -4.18
C ASN A 102 -1.90 -6.26 -5.08
N PHE A 103 -2.81 -7.25 -5.12
CA PHE A 103 -4.10 -7.08 -5.82
C PHE A 103 -4.93 -5.92 -5.25
N TYR A 104 -4.90 -5.71 -3.93
CA TYR A 104 -5.52 -4.55 -3.32
C TYR A 104 -4.84 -3.25 -3.76
N LEU A 105 -3.52 -3.16 -3.59
CA LEU A 105 -2.74 -1.95 -3.89
C LEU A 105 -2.95 -1.48 -5.33
N VAL A 106 -2.92 -2.40 -6.30
CA VAL A 106 -3.08 -2.09 -7.73
C VAL A 106 -4.52 -1.65 -8.09
N ASN A 107 -5.53 -2.15 -7.37
CA ASN A 107 -6.95 -1.89 -7.65
C ASN A 107 -7.50 -0.69 -6.85
N SER A 108 -6.83 -0.33 -5.74
CA SER A 108 -7.25 0.75 -4.85
C SER A 108 -6.69 2.11 -5.30
N SER A 109 -7.43 3.19 -5.01
CA SER A 109 -6.96 4.56 -5.19
C SER A 109 -6.69 5.14 -3.80
N SER A 110 -5.46 5.61 -3.57
CA SER A 110 -5.01 6.12 -2.28
C SER A 110 -5.81 7.34 -1.82
N GLU A 111 -6.22 8.22 -2.75
CA GLU A 111 -7.04 9.40 -2.46
C GLU A 111 -8.40 9.01 -1.87
N ARG A 112 -9.10 8.08 -2.53
CA ARG A 112 -10.41 7.59 -2.06
C ARG A 112 -10.35 6.91 -0.69
N LEU A 113 -9.23 6.27 -0.36
CA LEU A 113 -9.04 5.67 0.96
C LEU A 113 -8.91 6.74 2.04
N ILE A 114 -8.13 7.80 1.79
CA ILE A 114 -7.98 8.92 2.74
C ILE A 114 -9.31 9.64 2.94
N ASP A 115 -10.04 9.91 1.86
CA ASP A 115 -11.37 10.55 1.94
C ASP A 115 -12.37 9.70 2.72
N ALA A 116 -12.30 8.37 2.58
CA ALA A 116 -13.15 7.46 3.35
C ALA A 116 -12.81 7.48 4.85
N PHE A 117 -11.52 7.42 5.21
CA PHE A 117 -11.10 7.54 6.61
C PHE A 117 -11.50 8.88 7.22
N ARG A 118 -11.35 9.97 6.46
CA ARG A 118 -11.78 11.31 6.87
C ARG A 118 -13.30 11.39 7.06
N SER A 119 -14.08 10.78 6.17
CA SER A 119 -15.54 10.76 6.27
C SER A 119 -16.00 10.02 7.52
N VAL A 120 -15.38 8.89 7.83
CA VAL A 120 -15.62 8.13 9.07
C VAL A 120 -15.25 8.97 10.30
N TRP A 121 -14.09 9.64 10.28
CA TRP A 121 -13.63 10.50 11.37
C TRP A 121 -14.62 11.62 11.69
N VAL A 122 -15.10 12.33 10.65
CA VAL A 122 -16.07 13.42 10.80
C VAL A 122 -17.42 12.90 11.28
N LYS A 123 -17.85 11.72 10.83
CA LYS A 123 -19.11 11.09 11.28
C LYS A 123 -19.11 10.72 12.76
N PHE A 124 -17.95 10.34 13.31
CA PHE A 124 -17.81 10.12 14.75
C PHE A 124 -17.84 11.42 15.57
N GLY A 125 -17.84 12.59 14.95
CA GLY A 125 -17.94 13.87 15.64
C GLY A 125 -16.68 14.27 16.41
N LEU A 126 -15.54 13.63 16.15
CA LEU A 126 -14.28 13.96 16.83
C LEU A 126 -13.73 15.30 16.34
N THR A 127 -13.47 16.22 17.26
CA THR A 127 -13.03 17.59 16.99
C THR A 127 -11.51 17.78 17.04
N TRP A 128 -10.73 16.70 16.99
CA TRP A 128 -9.27 16.79 17.10
C TRP A 128 -8.65 17.45 15.87
N LYS A 129 -8.23 18.71 16.05
CA LYS A 129 -7.65 19.55 15.01
C LYS A 129 -6.45 18.90 14.32
N TRP A 130 -5.54 18.30 15.10
CA TRP A 130 -4.32 17.67 14.57
C TRP A 130 -4.62 16.51 13.59
N VAL A 131 -5.64 15.70 13.87
CA VAL A 131 -6.00 14.57 13.00
C VAL A 131 -6.60 15.05 11.68
N ASP A 132 -7.46 16.07 11.73
CA ASP A 132 -8.01 16.64 10.49
C ASP A 132 -6.93 17.37 9.69
N ASP A 133 -5.98 18.05 10.35
CA ASP A 133 -4.82 18.63 9.67
C ASP A 133 -3.92 17.57 9.00
N ILE A 134 -3.77 16.38 9.60
CA ILE A 134 -3.10 15.22 8.96
C ILE A 134 -3.85 14.77 7.72
N PHE A 135 -5.18 14.64 7.77
CA PHE A 135 -5.97 14.23 6.60
C PHE A 135 -5.82 15.23 5.45
N ILE A 136 -5.85 16.53 5.75
CA ILE A 136 -5.60 17.56 4.75
C ILE A 136 -4.18 17.45 4.21
N PHE A 137 -3.16 17.33 5.06
CA PHE A 137 -1.78 17.18 4.63
C PHE A 137 -1.63 15.99 3.67
N LEU A 138 -2.11 14.81 4.04
CA LEU A 138 -2.05 13.60 3.20
C LEU A 138 -2.78 13.79 1.86
N SER A 139 -3.99 14.35 1.88
CA SER A 139 -4.77 14.59 0.66
C SER A 139 -4.08 15.59 -0.28
N LEU A 140 -3.45 16.62 0.29
CA LEU A 140 -2.74 17.66 -0.43
C LEU A 140 -1.43 17.13 -1.03
N SER A 141 -0.69 16.33 -0.26
CA SER A 141 0.52 15.64 -0.71
C SER A 141 0.25 14.73 -1.90
N LEU A 142 -0.80 13.89 -1.83
CA LEU A 142 -1.16 13.02 -2.96
C LEU A 142 -1.52 13.82 -4.22
N ARG A 143 -2.28 14.90 -4.06
CA ARG A 143 -2.67 15.77 -5.18
C ARG A 143 -1.47 16.48 -5.81
N PHE A 144 -0.50 16.91 -5.01
CA PHE A 144 0.69 17.58 -5.53
C PHE A 144 1.76 16.62 -6.05
N TYR A 145 1.72 15.34 -5.70
CA TYR A 145 2.71 14.36 -6.12
C TYR A 145 2.91 14.30 -7.65
N PRO A 146 1.85 14.22 -8.50
CA PRO A 146 2.02 14.23 -9.95
C PRO A 146 2.62 15.54 -10.47
N SER A 147 2.21 16.68 -9.89
CA SER A 147 2.74 17.99 -10.26
C SER A 147 4.22 18.11 -9.93
N PHE A 148 4.63 17.66 -8.74
CA PHE A 148 6.01 17.59 -8.30
C PHE A 148 6.84 16.69 -9.22
N GLN A 149 6.34 15.50 -9.55
CA GLN A 149 7.01 14.57 -10.46
C GLN A 149 7.19 15.16 -11.87
N SER A 150 6.19 15.88 -12.38
CA SER A 150 6.27 16.57 -13.66
C SER A 150 7.29 17.71 -13.64
N GLN A 151 7.32 18.53 -12.58
CA GLN A 151 8.29 19.60 -12.41
C GLN A 151 9.72 19.05 -12.33
N TRP A 152 9.93 17.98 -11.56
CA TRP A 152 11.21 17.29 -11.47
C TRP A 152 11.69 16.79 -12.84
N LYS A 153 10.79 16.17 -13.62
CA LYS A 153 11.10 15.70 -14.98
C LYS A 153 11.47 16.86 -15.90
N LYS A 154 10.68 17.95 -15.89
CA LYS A 154 10.94 19.15 -16.70
C LYS A 154 12.28 19.79 -16.35
N GLN A 155 12.59 19.94 -15.07
CA GLN A 155 13.87 20.48 -14.61
C GLN A 155 15.04 19.65 -15.14
N ARG A 156 14.92 18.31 -15.08
CA ARG A 156 15.94 17.41 -15.61
C ARG A 156 16.07 17.50 -17.14
N GLU A 157 14.96 17.65 -17.86
CA GLU A 157 14.96 17.84 -19.31
C GLU A 157 15.58 19.20 -19.70
N SER A 158 15.31 20.27 -18.97
CA SER A 158 15.96 21.58 -19.16
C SER A 158 17.46 21.52 -18.92
N GLN A 159 17.91 20.84 -17.86
CA GLN A 159 19.34 20.63 -17.60
C GLN A 159 20.02 19.85 -18.74
N LYS A 160 19.36 18.81 -19.27
CA LYS A 160 19.84 18.12 -20.48
C LYS A 160 19.94 19.05 -21.68
N GLY A 161 18.97 19.94 -21.89
CA GLY A 161 18.98 20.95 -22.96
C GLY A 161 20.13 21.95 -22.85
N LEU A 162 20.59 22.25 -21.62
CA LEU A 162 21.77 23.08 -21.35
C LEU A 162 23.11 22.33 -21.54
N GLY A 163 23.08 21.08 -21.99
CA GLY A 163 24.28 20.26 -22.21
C GLY A 163 24.80 19.56 -20.96
N ILE A 164 24.06 19.56 -19.85
CA ILE A 164 24.43 18.81 -18.64
C ILE A 164 24.26 17.31 -18.93
N LYS A 165 25.40 16.60 -18.99
CA LYS A 165 25.45 15.15 -19.26
C LYS A 165 25.24 14.36 -17.96
N PHE A 166 24.08 13.73 -17.83
CA PHE A 166 23.81 12.77 -16.75
C PHE A 166 24.50 11.45 -17.08
N LYS A 167 25.45 11.03 -16.22
CA LYS A 167 26.08 9.70 -16.34
C LYS A 167 25.16 8.64 -15.74
N ASP A 168 25.13 7.46 -16.36
CA ASP A 168 24.19 6.40 -15.98
C ASP A 168 24.61 5.56 -14.77
N THR A 169 25.82 5.77 -14.24
CA THR A 169 26.31 5.09 -13.04
C THR A 169 25.49 5.48 -11.80
N PHE A 170 25.34 4.55 -10.85
CA PHE A 170 24.59 4.79 -9.60
C PHE A 170 25.15 5.98 -8.80
N LEU A 171 26.47 6.03 -8.63
CA LEU A 171 27.14 7.11 -7.88
C LEU A 171 26.94 8.49 -8.53
N SER A 172 27.04 8.59 -9.86
CA SER A 172 26.81 9.86 -10.55
C SER A 172 25.36 10.31 -10.42
N LYS A 173 24.39 9.39 -10.55
CA LYS A 173 22.97 9.71 -10.31
C LYS A 173 22.73 10.25 -8.91
N LEU A 174 23.37 9.69 -7.89
CA LEU A 174 23.25 10.18 -6.51
C LEU A 174 23.82 11.59 -6.35
N VAL A 175 25.00 11.85 -6.91
CA VAL A 175 25.61 13.18 -6.88
C VAL A 175 24.72 14.21 -7.61
N ASP A 176 24.24 13.88 -8.81
CA ASP A 176 23.37 14.75 -9.61
C ASP A 176 22.07 15.09 -8.86
N VAL A 177 21.46 14.09 -8.21
CA VAL A 177 20.26 14.30 -7.36
C VAL A 177 20.59 15.19 -6.17
N SER A 178 21.72 14.95 -5.49
CA SER A 178 22.11 15.72 -4.30
C SER A 178 22.34 17.19 -4.61
N ILE A 179 22.89 17.51 -5.77
CA ILE A 179 23.12 18.91 -6.22
C ILE A 179 21.80 19.59 -6.61
N SER A 180 20.88 18.85 -7.25
CA SER A 180 19.61 19.41 -7.74
C SER A 180 18.52 19.54 -6.68
N LEU A 181 18.59 18.74 -5.61
CA LEU A 181 17.56 18.66 -4.58
C LEU A 181 17.37 19.97 -3.79
N PRO A 182 18.40 20.70 -3.33
CA PRO A 182 18.23 21.96 -2.61
C PRO A 182 17.45 23.02 -3.41
N ILE A 183 17.75 23.15 -4.71
CA ILE A 183 17.07 24.10 -5.61
C ILE A 183 15.59 23.74 -5.70
N MET A 184 15.28 22.44 -5.85
CA MET A 184 13.91 21.95 -5.88
C MET A 184 13.18 22.24 -4.55
N LEU A 185 13.85 22.00 -3.41
CA LEU A 185 13.26 22.25 -2.09
C LEU A 185 12.89 23.72 -1.90
N THR A 186 13.77 24.65 -2.27
CA THR A 186 13.48 26.09 -2.17
C THR A 186 12.27 26.47 -3.03
N GLN A 187 12.14 25.92 -4.24
CA GLN A 187 10.97 26.15 -5.09
C GLN A 187 9.69 25.59 -4.47
N GLN A 188 9.73 24.40 -3.89
CA GLN A 188 8.57 23.81 -3.22
C GLN A 188 8.21 24.53 -1.91
N LEU A 189 9.19 25.12 -1.21
CA LEU A 189 8.96 25.92 -0.01
C LEU A 189 8.19 27.20 -0.36
N ASN A 190 8.65 27.95 -1.37
CA ASN A 190 7.94 29.14 -1.86
C ASN A 190 6.51 28.78 -2.30
N ARG A 191 6.37 27.67 -3.04
CA ARG A 191 5.04 27.17 -3.46
C ARG A 191 4.15 26.83 -2.26
N SER A 192 4.72 26.24 -1.21
CA SER A 192 3.99 25.93 0.03
C SER A 192 3.48 27.19 0.71
N GLU A 193 4.28 28.26 0.74
CA GLU A 193 3.88 29.57 1.28
C GLU A 193 2.73 30.18 0.49
N ASP A 194 2.82 30.16 -0.85
CA ASP A 194 1.75 30.64 -1.74
C ASP A 194 0.43 29.87 -1.51
N ILE A 195 0.51 28.54 -1.40
CA ILE A 195 -0.66 27.69 -1.14
C ILE A 195 -1.24 27.99 0.25
N ALA A 196 -0.40 28.12 1.27
CA ALA A 196 -0.83 28.43 2.63
C ALA A 196 -1.53 29.79 2.70
N LEU A 197 -0.97 30.80 2.04
CA LEU A 197 -1.57 32.14 1.93
C LEU A 197 -2.91 32.08 1.20
N ALA A 198 -2.99 31.39 0.06
CA ALA A 198 -4.23 31.19 -0.68
C ALA A 198 -5.30 30.46 0.15
N MET A 199 -4.91 29.45 0.94
CA MET A 199 -5.81 28.76 1.86
C MET A 199 -6.34 29.72 2.94
N LYS A 200 -5.46 30.51 3.57
CA LYS A 200 -5.85 31.49 4.60
C LYS A 200 -6.83 32.54 4.06
N LEU A 201 -6.58 33.06 2.85
CA LEU A 201 -7.46 34.02 2.18
C LEU A 201 -8.85 33.43 1.87
N ARG A 202 -8.93 32.13 1.57
CA ARG A 202 -10.19 31.39 1.39
C ARG A 202 -10.92 31.08 2.72
N GLY A 203 -10.45 31.61 3.85
CA GLY A 203 -11.05 31.42 5.17
C GLY A 203 -10.70 30.08 5.82
N TYR A 204 -9.69 29.37 5.31
CA TYR A 204 -9.26 28.11 5.88
C TYR A 204 -8.74 28.29 7.31
N GLY A 205 -9.14 27.39 8.22
CA GLY A 205 -8.70 27.40 9.62
C GLY A 205 -9.49 28.31 10.57
N LYS A 206 -10.54 29.01 10.09
CA LYS A 206 -11.39 29.87 10.93
C LYS A 206 -12.53 29.11 11.65
N ASN A 207 -13.08 28.07 11.03
CA ASN A 207 -14.23 27.32 11.56
C ASN A 207 -13.88 25.83 11.76
N PHE A 208 -14.22 25.30 12.94
CA PHE A 208 -14.13 23.89 13.31
C PHE A 208 -15.46 23.45 13.94
N PRO A 209 -15.95 22.22 13.70
CA PRO A 209 -15.41 21.16 12.83
C PRO A 209 -15.64 21.43 11.33
N ARG A 210 -14.71 20.95 10.49
CA ARG A 210 -14.78 21.11 9.03
C ARG A 210 -15.68 20.02 8.42
N LYS A 211 -16.56 20.40 7.49
CA LYS A 211 -17.35 19.45 6.69
C LYS A 211 -16.55 18.91 5.51
N VAL A 212 -16.81 17.67 5.11
CA VAL A 212 -16.21 17.03 3.93
C VAL A 212 -17.11 17.25 2.72
N ALA A 213 -16.56 17.76 1.61
CA ALA A 213 -17.34 18.04 0.40
C ALA A 213 -17.75 16.76 -0.35
N TYR A 214 -16.86 15.76 -0.42
CA TYR A 214 -17.11 14.45 -1.03
C TYR A 214 -17.07 13.39 0.06
N SER A 215 -18.18 13.20 0.79
CA SER A 215 -18.26 12.17 1.81
C SER A 215 -18.45 10.80 1.18
N ILE A 216 -17.64 9.83 1.61
CA ILE A 216 -17.85 8.42 1.31
C ILE A 216 -18.62 7.82 2.48
N ASP A 217 -19.89 7.52 2.26
CA ASP A 217 -20.76 7.05 3.33
C ASP A 217 -20.35 5.67 3.84
N PHE A 218 -20.15 5.60 5.17
CA PHE A 218 -20.01 4.35 5.88
C PHE A 218 -21.34 4.01 6.55
N ASN A 219 -22.08 3.09 5.93
CA ASN A 219 -23.39 2.63 6.39
C ASN A 219 -23.30 1.34 7.23
N PHE A 220 -24.35 1.01 7.98
CA PHE A 220 -24.40 -0.19 8.82
C PHE A 220 -24.19 -1.50 8.03
N VAL A 221 -24.61 -1.52 6.75
CA VAL A 221 -24.35 -2.64 5.83
C VAL A 221 -22.85 -2.93 5.67
N HIS A 222 -22.01 -1.88 5.62
CA HIS A 222 -20.56 -2.04 5.50
C HIS A 222 -19.94 -2.61 6.79
N PHE A 223 -20.49 -2.24 7.94
CA PHE A 223 -20.10 -2.82 9.21
C PHE A 223 -20.45 -4.31 9.30
N ILE A 224 -21.66 -4.70 8.88
CA ILE A 224 -22.05 -6.12 8.78
C ILE A 224 -21.12 -6.89 7.82
N GLN A 225 -20.75 -6.30 6.68
CA GLN A 225 -19.82 -6.93 5.74
C GLN A 225 -18.45 -7.20 6.37
N MET A 226 -17.93 -6.28 7.19
CA MET A 226 -16.67 -6.49 7.92
C MET A 226 -16.81 -7.61 8.95
N LEU A 227 -17.88 -7.64 9.75
CA LEU A 227 -18.13 -8.71 10.71
C LEU A 227 -18.31 -10.09 10.04
N SER A 228 -19.01 -10.14 8.91
CA SER A 228 -19.15 -11.36 8.12
C SER A 228 -17.80 -11.85 7.59
N THR A 229 -16.94 -10.93 7.16
CA THR A 229 -15.59 -11.25 6.67
C THR A 229 -14.71 -11.83 7.78
N THR A 230 -14.71 -11.24 8.99
CA THR A 230 -13.96 -11.81 10.12
C THR A 230 -14.47 -13.16 10.54
N TYR A 231 -15.79 -13.31 10.63
CA TYR A 231 -16.39 -14.59 10.99
C TYR A 231 -15.99 -15.70 10.00
N PHE A 232 -16.03 -15.40 8.70
CA PHE A 232 -15.63 -16.33 7.65
C PHE A 232 -14.16 -16.78 7.81
N PHE A 233 -13.22 -15.85 7.94
CA PHE A 233 -11.81 -16.20 8.07
C PHE A 233 -11.47 -16.86 9.41
N TYR A 234 -12.10 -16.42 10.50
CA TYR A 234 -11.95 -17.05 11.81
C TYR A 234 -12.44 -18.50 11.80
N SER A 235 -13.61 -18.75 11.19
CA SER A 235 -14.15 -20.11 11.04
C SER A 235 -13.21 -20.99 10.22
N LEU A 236 -12.63 -20.46 9.14
CA LEU A 236 -11.71 -21.20 8.28
C LEU A 236 -10.46 -21.62 9.06
N ILE A 237 -9.88 -20.73 9.86
CA ILE A 237 -8.69 -21.04 10.68
C ILE A 237 -9.02 -22.05 11.80
N ARG A 238 -10.20 -21.97 12.41
CA ARG A 238 -10.56 -22.81 13.56
C ARG A 238 -10.97 -24.22 13.18
N PHE A 239 -11.69 -24.38 12.07
CA PHE A 239 -12.28 -25.67 11.68
C PHE A 239 -11.38 -26.51 10.75
N VAL A 240 -10.27 -25.96 10.24
CA VAL A 240 -9.41 -26.60 9.23
C VAL A 240 -7.93 -26.49 9.55
#